data_AF-F0GEQ1-F1
#
_entry.id   AF-F0GEQ1-F1
#
_cell.length_a   1.000
_cell.length_b   1.000
_cell.length_c   1.000
_cell.angle_alpha   90.00
_cell.angle_beta   90.00
_cell.angle_gamma   90.00
#
_symmetry.space_group_name_H-M   'P 1'
#
loop_
_entity.id
_entity.type
_entity.pdbx_description
1 polymer ?
#
loop_
_entity_poly.entity_id
_entity_poly.type
_entity_poly.pdbx_seq_one_letter_code
_entity_poly.pdbx_strand_id
1 'polypeptide(L)'
;HTLFERDAIGRLIAKINSDATQTFAYDDGDRLLSIERQPTGTSKKFGITEEKLKYAYDLLGRLTQEITPDGTLGYEYDPLSNLT
;
A
#
# COMPACT_ATOMS: atom_id res chain seq x y z
N HIS A 1 0.10 -17.77 13.45
CA HIS A 1 1.36 -17.04 13.69
C HIS A 1 1.52 -16.00 12.59
N THR A 2 1.95 -14.78 12.93
CA THR A 2 2.15 -13.69 11.98
C THR A 2 3.59 -13.21 12.07
N LEU A 3 4.28 -13.14 10.93
CA LEU A 3 5.64 -12.64 10.79
C LEU A 3 5.62 -11.23 10.21
N PHE A 4 6.58 -10.41 10.65
CA PHE A 4 6.78 -9.05 10.16
C PHE A 4 8.25 -8.87 9.77
N GLU A 5 8.48 -8.43 8.55
CA GLU A 5 9.81 -8.08 8.05
C GLU A 5 9.93 -6.57 7.94
N ARG A 6 11.09 -6.04 8.32
CA ARG A 6 11.36 -4.60 8.32
C ARG A 6 12.65 -4.30 7.60
N ASP A 7 12.73 -3.13 6.98
CA ASP A 7 13.98 -2.63 6.44
C ASP A 7 14.91 -2.06 7.53
N ALA A 8 16.07 -1.57 7.12
CA ALA A 8 17.13 -1.10 8.02
C ALA A 8 16.72 0.09 8.92
N ILE A 9 15.72 0.88 8.50
CA ILE A 9 15.19 2.00 9.27
C ILE A 9 13.89 1.66 10.00
N GLY A 10 13.46 0.39 9.93
CA GLY A 10 12.36 -0.16 10.71
C GLY A 10 11.00 -0.14 10.02
N ARG A 11 10.91 0.27 8.75
CA ARG A 11 9.65 0.28 7.99
C ARG A 11 9.23 -1.14 7.68
N LEU A 12 7.93 -1.41 7.75
CA LEU A 12 7.38 -2.73 7.46
C LEU A 12 7.49 -2.99 5.95
N ILE A 13 8.20 -4.03 5.51
CA ILE A 13 8.31 -4.41 4.08
C ILE A 13 7.49 -5.66 3.75
N ALA A 14 7.23 -6.51 4.74
CA ALA A 14 6.31 -7.64 4.58
C ALA A 14 5.58 -8.00 5.88
N LYS A 15 4.32 -8.41 5.75
CA LYS A 15 3.53 -9.08 6.78
C LYS A 15 3.06 -10.42 6.24
N ILE A 16 3.40 -11.51 6.91
CA ILE A 16 3.16 -12.87 6.43
C ILE A 16 2.35 -13.64 7.47
N ASN A 17 1.25 -14.25 7.05
CA ASN A 17 0.46 -15.16 7.88
C ASN A 17 -0.01 -16.37 7.06
N SER A 18 -0.89 -17.21 7.62
CA SER A 18 -1.44 -18.39 6.93
C SER A 18 -2.24 -18.06 5.68
N ASP A 19 -2.76 -16.84 5.61
CA ASP A 19 -3.74 -16.44 4.61
C ASP A 19 -3.06 -15.70 3.46
N ALA A 20 -2.06 -14.87 3.74
CA ALA A 20 -1.37 -14.10 2.71
C ALA A 20 0.01 -13.60 3.15
N THR A 21 0.78 -13.21 2.14
CA THR A 21 1.86 -12.23 2.26
C THR A 21 1.32 -10.87 1.82
N GLN A 22 1.52 -9.84 2.63
CA GLN A 22 1.36 -8.45 2.23
C GLN A 22 2.73 -7.79 2.14
N THR A 23 3.08 -7.21 0.99
CA THR A 23 4.33 -6.44 0.82
C THR A 23 4.04 -4.96 0.71
N PHE A 24 4.99 -4.15 1.16
CA PHE A 24 4.89 -2.70 1.23
C PHE A 24 6.11 -2.09 0.53
N ALA A 25 5.86 -1.17 -0.40
CA ALA A 25 6.91 -0.44 -1.10
C ALA A 25 6.87 1.02 -0.69
N TYR A 26 8.05 1.64 -0.57
CA TYR A 26 8.20 3.03 -0.17
C TYR A 26 9.12 3.75 -1.15
N ASP A 27 9.00 5.07 -1.22
CA ASP A 27 10.02 5.91 -1.84
C ASP A 27 11.12 6.32 -0.86
N ASP A 28 12.08 7.09 -1.37
CA ASP A 28 13.21 7.63 -0.61
C ASP A 28 12.79 8.65 0.46
N GLY A 29 11.58 9.21 0.34
CA GLY A 29 11.00 10.17 1.28
C GLY A 29 10.14 9.52 2.38
N ASP A 30 10.23 8.20 2.54
CA ASP A 30 9.44 7.43 3.49
C ASP A 30 7.91 7.47 3.25
N ARG A 31 7.50 7.62 1.99
CA ARG A 31 6.09 7.58 1.61
C ARG A 31 5.75 6.24 1.01
N LEU A 32 4.61 5.67 1.42
CA LEU A 32 4.13 4.37 0.96
C LEU A 32 3.68 4.45 -0.50
N LEU A 33 4.32 3.71 -1.41
CA LEU A 33 3.96 3.68 -2.83
C LEU A 33 2.92 2.59 -3.15
N SER A 34 3.01 1.44 -2.51
CA SER A 34 2.07 0.35 -2.75
C SER A 34 1.95 -0.65 -1.62
N ILE A 35 0.79 -1.29 -1.55
CA ILE A 35 0.54 -2.50 -0.76
C ILE A 35 0.10 -3.59 -1.72
N GLU A 36 0.74 -4.75 -1.66
CA GLU A 36 0.37 -5.90 -2.48
C GLU A 36 0.05 -7.10 -1.61
N ARG A 37 -1.16 -7.65 -1.75
CA ARG A 37 -1.57 -8.89 -1.09
C ARG A 37 -1.43 -10.06 -2.07
N GLN A 38 -0.65 -11.05 -1.66
CA GLN A 38 -0.55 -12.35 -2.30
C GLN A 38 -1.14 -13.43 -1.38
N PRO A 39 -2.37 -13.92 -1.62
CA PRO A 39 -2.97 -14.98 -0.83
C PRO A 39 -2.30 -16.34 -1.10
N THR A 40 -2.30 -17.19 -0.07
CA THR A 40 -1.89 -18.60 -0.17
C THR A 40 -2.91 -19.40 -0.98
N GLY A 41 -2.52 -20.61 -1.43
CA GLY A 41 -3.43 -21.48 -2.16
C GLY A 41 -4.68 -21.88 -1.35
N THR A 42 -4.56 -21.95 -0.01
CA THR A 42 -5.69 -22.27 0.88
C THR A 42 -6.68 -21.12 0.95
N SER A 43 -6.22 -19.89 1.18
CA SER A 43 -7.07 -18.71 1.28
C SER A 43 -7.72 -18.31 -0.05
N LYS A 44 -7.06 -18.56 -1.19
CA LYS A 44 -7.68 -18.44 -2.52
C LYS A 44 -8.95 -19.28 -2.66
N LYS A 45 -8.99 -20.49 -2.07
CA LYS A 45 -10.18 -21.36 -2.08
C LYS A 45 -11.34 -20.79 -1.25
N PHE A 46 -11.05 -19.92 -0.30
CA PHE A 46 -12.04 -19.20 0.51
C PHE A 46 -12.38 -17.82 -0.05
N GLY A 47 -11.98 -17.52 -1.29
CA GLY A 47 -12.32 -16.28 -1.99
C GLY A 47 -11.39 -15.10 -1.73
N ILE A 48 -10.29 -15.29 -1.01
CA ILE A 48 -9.29 -14.23 -0.83
C ILE A 48 -8.51 -14.08 -2.13
N THR A 49 -8.58 -12.90 -2.72
CA THR A 49 -7.94 -12.57 -3.99
C THR A 49 -6.66 -11.76 -3.80
N GLU A 50 -5.84 -11.76 -4.86
CA GLU A 50 -4.73 -10.81 -4.99
C GLU A 50 -5.29 -9.39 -5.04
N GLU A 51 -4.56 -8.45 -4.44
CA GLU A 51 -4.94 -7.04 -4.39
C GLU A 51 -3.70 -6.18 -4.43
N LYS A 52 -3.78 -5.06 -5.15
CA LYS A 52 -2.72 -4.06 -5.21
C LYS A 52 -3.32 -2.68 -5.03
N LEU A 53 -2.87 -2.00 -3.98
CA LEU A 53 -3.13 -0.59 -3.74
C LEU A 53 -1.90 0.20 -4.16
N LYS A 54 -2.10 1.34 -4.84
CA LYS A 54 -1.00 2.27 -5.16
C LYS A 54 -1.36 3.67 -4.68
N TYR A 55 -0.34 4.41 -4.30
CA TYR A 55 -0.44 5.78 -3.85
C TYR A 55 0.48 6.65 -4.69
N ALA A 56 -0.01 7.81 -5.12
CA ALA A 56 0.78 8.81 -5.81
C ALA A 56 0.88 10.08 -4.98
N TYR A 57 2.01 10.76 -5.08
CA TYR A 57 2.27 11.98 -4.32
C TYR A 57 2.77 13.09 -5.24
N ASP A 58 2.48 14.33 -4.89
CA ASP A 58 3.09 15.49 -5.52
C ASP A 58 4.52 15.76 -4.98
N LEU A 59 5.16 16.78 -5.55
CA LEU A 59 6.50 17.23 -5.16
C LEU A 59 6.58 17.76 -3.72
N LEU A 60 5.44 18.11 -3.11
CA LEU A 60 5.37 18.61 -1.72
C LEU A 60 5.14 17.49 -0.70
N GLY A 61 4.99 16.24 -1.13
CA GLY A 61 4.70 15.15 -0.20
C GLY A 61 3.23 14.78 -0.06
N ARG A 62 2.32 15.50 -0.72
CA ARG A 62 0.87 15.35 -0.51
C ARG A 62 0.32 14.24 -1.39
N LEU A 63 -0.58 13.42 -0.83
CA LEU A 63 -1.20 12.30 -1.52
C LEU A 63 -2.16 12.81 -2.60
N THR A 64 -1.89 12.53 -3.87
CA THR A 64 -2.74 12.98 -4.99
C THR A 64 -3.64 11.89 -5.54
N GLN A 65 -3.28 10.61 -5.36
CA GLN A 65 -4.11 9.50 -5.83
C GLN A 65 -4.02 8.28 -4.92
N GLU A 66 -5.16 7.63 -4.72
CA GLU A 66 -5.28 6.25 -4.25
C GLU A 66 -5.87 5.41 -5.38
N ILE A 67 -5.13 4.38 -5.80
CA ILE A 67 -5.52 3.49 -6.89
C ILE A 67 -5.76 2.11 -6.30
N THR A 68 -7.00 1.64 -6.40
CA THR A 68 -7.44 0.33 -5.95
C THR A 68 -8.01 -0.46 -7.14
N PRO A 69 -8.27 -1.77 -6.99
CA PRO A 69 -8.97 -2.54 -8.02
C PRO A 69 -10.38 -2.00 -8.34
N ASP A 70 -11.03 -1.35 -7.36
CA ASP A 70 -12.40 -0.84 -7.49
C ASP A 70 -12.47 0.57 -8.09
N GLY A 71 -11.33 1.25 -8.22
CA GLY A 71 -11.27 2.57 -8.84
C GLY A 71 -10.09 3.41 -8.39
N THR A 72 -10.10 4.67 -8.78
CA THR A 72 -9.10 5.67 -8.37
C THR A 72 -9.79 6.83 -7.68
N LEU A 73 -9.30 7.19 -6.51
CA LEU A 73 -9.67 8.40 -5.80
C LEU A 73 -8.56 9.44 -5.99
N GLY A 74 -8.91 10.61 -6.54
CA GLY A 74 -7.99 11.71 -6.78
C GLY A 74 -8.17 12.81 -5.73
N TYR A 75 -7.07 13.47 -5.38
CA TYR A 75 -7.01 14.57 -4.45
C TYR A 75 -6.29 15.76 -5.08
N GLU A 76 -6.94 16.91 -5.05
CA GLU A 76 -6.40 18.19 -5.49
C GLU A 76 -6.22 19.09 -4.27
N TYR A 77 -5.23 19.97 -4.31
CA TYR A 77 -4.93 20.87 -3.20
C TYR A 77 -4.75 22.30 -3.67
N ASP A 78 -5.26 23.23 -2.87
CA ASP A 78 -4.96 24.64 -3.04
C ASP A 78 -3.50 24.98 -2.65
N PRO A 79 -3.02 26.20 -2.91
CA PRO A 79 -1.68 26.64 -2.51
C PRO A 79 -1.43 26.67 -0.99
N LEU A 80 -2.49 26.68 -0.18
CA LEU A 80 -2.42 26.60 1.28
C LEU A 80 -2.46 25.15 1.79
N SER A 81 -2.47 24.18 0.88
CA SER A 81 -2.55 22.73 1.15
C SER A 81 -3.86 22.26 1.76
N ASN A 82 -4.95 22.98 1.51
CA ASN A 82 -6.29 22.46 1.77
C ASN A 82 -6.75 21.58 0.61
N LEU A 83 -7.49 20.51 0.91
CA LEU A 83 -8.11 19.66 -0.10
C LEU A 83 -9.24 20.42 -0.82
N THR A 84 -9.28 20.34 -2.15
CA THR A 84 -10.27 21.02 -3.02
C THR A 84 -11.06 20.06 -3.89
#